data_AF-A0A952QHU9-F1
#
_entry.id   AF-A0A952QHU9-F1
#
_cell.length_a   1.000
_cell.length_b   1.000
_cell.length_c   1.000
_cell.angle_alpha   90.00
_cell.angle_beta   90.00
_cell.angle_gamma   90.00
#
_symmetry.space_group_name_H-M   'P 1'
#
loop_
_entity.id
_entity.type
_entity.pdbx_description
1 polymer ?
#
loop_
_entity_poly.entity_id
_entity_poly.type
_entity_poly.pdbx_seq_one_letter_code
_entity_poly.pdbx_strand_id
1 'polypeptide(L)'
;MTPVLLASLLAGALPAADMLPDISLMPGDLADAYVSTSNSEFPAGTRGLRFSTASVNWGAGRYEIRGGEIIGNSQVVRQRVYRTDGTFWDRLAGTFTYHPQHGHIHFDNWTQFKLRQVTVGNGVGNIVATGAKTSFCILELRHADSSLPGHNDPPGYTSCGQLQGLRPGWSDIYGASLFGQVIDLTGVPDGIYWLEGTVDPDNFVLESDETNNTVRVQVAIGPIPTAVPDAFEDNDSMAIVDARTEGAPNSPNLGLVLNPVQIDNLSMEDSNDWYKVRLHAGAVGSYIQMESPYLRQNDLNMQLYNSNGTVVRSSTGSYNWENIQLSGLAAGTYYIRVYPSGTGNNPRYRLTINPSENHPPVLVMNEPLAGTHFVEKSLETFPVVWNGNDPDLDPKTVSILRSREFGNAGLAEPIPGYQDMPNAQGSANINTADFANGLWHILGVGSDGGAQTHSWAPGSIYIYIRGDVNEDGHVHMDDYERAVSIYQRKPGLFQTEPYRHTLDVDENGRFDKNDLFLILQLANTDHD
;
A
#
# COMPACT_ATOMS: atom_id res chain seq x y z
N MET A 1 29.63 -16.31 49.38
CA MET A 1 28.83 -17.16 48.48
C MET A 1 27.38 -17.02 48.91
N THR A 2 26.66 -16.08 48.30
CA THR A 2 25.21 -15.88 48.46
C THR A 2 24.49 -16.81 47.49
N PRO A 3 23.48 -17.58 47.91
CA PRO A 3 22.74 -18.43 46.99
C PRO A 3 21.75 -17.57 46.21
N VAL A 4 21.87 -17.58 44.89
CA VAL A 4 20.85 -17.05 43.98
C VAL A 4 19.74 -18.09 43.93
N LEU A 5 18.56 -17.79 44.48
CA LEU A 5 17.34 -18.54 44.22
C LEU A 5 16.91 -18.26 42.78
N LEU A 6 17.00 -19.27 41.92
CA LEU A 6 16.30 -19.26 40.63
C LEU A 6 14.80 -19.47 40.92
N ALA A 7 14.01 -18.41 40.81
CA ALA A 7 12.56 -18.52 40.71
C ALA A 7 12.22 -19.02 39.29
N SER A 8 11.84 -20.29 39.18
CA SER A 8 11.22 -20.83 37.98
C SER A 8 9.81 -20.24 37.84
N LEU A 9 9.66 -19.26 36.95
CA LEU A 9 8.35 -18.87 36.44
C LEU A 9 7.77 -20.07 35.68
N LEU A 10 6.79 -20.74 36.28
CA LEU A 10 5.85 -21.59 35.55
C LEU A 10 5.05 -20.67 34.62
N ALA A 11 5.44 -20.62 33.35
CA ALA A 11 4.58 -20.10 32.30
C ALA A 11 3.33 -21.00 32.26
N GLY A 12 2.19 -20.48 32.72
CA GLY A 12 0.90 -21.16 32.53
C GLY A 12 0.66 -21.34 31.04
N ALA A 13 0.31 -22.55 30.62
CA ALA A 13 -0.09 -22.80 29.24
C ALA A 13 -1.27 -21.89 28.90
N LEU A 14 -1.16 -21.15 27.80
CA LEU A 14 -2.26 -20.35 27.28
C LEU A 14 -3.45 -21.29 27.00
N PRO A 15 -4.70 -20.85 27.28
CA PRO A 15 -5.87 -21.65 26.95
C PRO A 15 -5.92 -21.90 25.44
N ALA A 16 -6.38 -23.10 25.07
CA ALA A 16 -6.55 -23.48 23.67
C ALA A 16 -7.55 -22.52 22.99
N ALA A 17 -7.15 -21.96 21.86
CA ALA A 17 -7.97 -21.06 21.05
C ALA A 17 -8.53 -21.81 19.84
N ASP A 18 -9.75 -21.49 19.44
CA ASP A 18 -10.35 -22.04 18.22
C ASP A 18 -9.62 -21.49 16.99
N MET A 19 -9.28 -22.39 16.07
CA MET A 19 -8.75 -22.07 14.75
C MET A 19 -9.93 -22.17 13.77
N LEU A 20 -10.46 -21.02 13.37
CA LEU A 20 -11.64 -20.92 12.53
C LEU A 20 -11.25 -20.77 11.05
N PRO A 21 -12.05 -21.33 10.11
CA PRO A 21 -11.95 -20.98 8.71
C PRO A 21 -12.42 -19.54 8.46
N ASP A 22 -12.09 -19.02 7.29
CA ASP A 22 -12.56 -17.75 6.77
C ASP A 22 -12.87 -17.94 5.28
N ILE A 23 -14.13 -18.12 4.94
CA ILE A 23 -14.59 -18.52 3.62
C ILE A 23 -15.10 -17.30 2.87
N SER A 24 -14.44 -17.02 1.75
CA SER A 24 -14.90 -16.00 0.81
C SER A 24 -14.88 -16.51 -0.63
N LEU A 25 -15.59 -15.81 -1.51
CA LEU A 25 -15.58 -16.11 -2.93
C LEU A 25 -14.44 -15.37 -3.63
N MET A 26 -13.89 -15.94 -4.69
CA MET A 26 -12.95 -15.21 -5.56
C MET A 26 -13.71 -14.37 -6.59
N PRO A 27 -13.51 -13.04 -6.62
CA PRO A 27 -14.16 -12.17 -7.60
C PRO A 27 -13.73 -12.49 -9.03
N GLY A 28 -12.45 -12.84 -9.26
CA GLY A 28 -11.95 -13.21 -10.58
C GLY A 28 -12.68 -14.42 -11.17
N ASP A 29 -12.90 -15.48 -10.38
CA ASP A 29 -13.70 -16.63 -10.83
C ASP A 29 -15.15 -16.24 -11.11
N LEU A 30 -15.73 -15.33 -10.31
CA LEU A 30 -17.09 -14.84 -10.55
C LEU A 30 -17.19 -13.99 -11.84
N ALA A 31 -16.11 -13.35 -12.25
CA ALA A 31 -16.00 -12.58 -13.49
C ALA A 31 -15.88 -13.45 -14.75
N ASP A 32 -15.55 -14.76 -14.62
CA ASP A 32 -15.69 -15.72 -15.73
C ASP A 32 -17.17 -16.01 -15.99
N ALA A 33 -17.80 -15.07 -16.69
CA ALA A 33 -19.21 -15.12 -17.03
C ALA A 33 -19.45 -14.95 -18.53
N TYR A 34 -20.52 -15.58 -19.01
CA TYR A 34 -20.99 -15.45 -20.39
C TYR A 34 -22.50 -15.68 -20.51
N VAL A 35 -23.12 -15.05 -21.51
CA VAL A 35 -24.53 -15.32 -21.85
C VAL A 35 -24.60 -16.51 -22.79
N SER A 36 -25.45 -17.48 -22.46
CA SER A 36 -25.81 -18.62 -23.30
C SER A 36 -27.29 -18.57 -23.70
N THR A 37 -27.59 -18.95 -24.94
CA THR A 37 -28.96 -19.08 -25.49
C THR A 37 -29.35 -20.54 -25.76
N SER A 38 -28.46 -21.48 -25.46
CA SER A 38 -28.60 -22.89 -25.85
C SER A 38 -28.31 -23.80 -24.66
N ASN A 39 -29.32 -24.06 -23.84
CA ASN A 39 -29.26 -25.09 -22.80
C ASN A 39 -30.67 -25.57 -22.43
N SER A 40 -30.79 -26.83 -22.01
CA SER A 40 -32.01 -27.41 -21.42
C SER A 40 -32.21 -27.03 -19.94
N GLU A 41 -31.24 -26.36 -19.30
CA GLU A 41 -31.29 -25.94 -17.89
C GLU A 41 -32.25 -24.79 -17.58
N PHE A 42 -32.68 -24.04 -18.60
CA PHE A 42 -33.58 -22.90 -18.49
C PHE A 42 -34.60 -22.94 -19.65
N PRO A 43 -35.72 -22.19 -19.57
CA PRO A 43 -36.78 -22.31 -20.56
C PRO A 43 -36.27 -22.12 -21.99
N ALA A 44 -36.72 -22.98 -22.91
CA ALA A 44 -36.29 -22.92 -24.31
C ALA A 44 -36.56 -21.53 -24.92
N GLY A 45 -35.56 -20.96 -25.58
CA GLY A 45 -35.63 -19.62 -26.18
C GLY A 45 -35.29 -18.46 -25.25
N THR A 46 -34.80 -18.73 -24.03
CA THR A 46 -34.37 -17.69 -23.06
C THR A 46 -32.85 -17.57 -23.00
N ARG A 47 -32.36 -16.49 -22.37
CA ARG A 47 -30.93 -16.23 -22.14
C ARG A 47 -30.59 -16.65 -20.71
N GLY A 48 -29.44 -17.30 -20.51
CA GLY A 48 -28.90 -17.59 -19.18
C GLY A 48 -27.52 -16.96 -19.02
N LEU A 49 -27.30 -16.24 -17.92
CA LEU A 49 -25.96 -15.81 -17.50
C LEU A 49 -25.29 -16.97 -16.79
N ARG A 50 -24.28 -17.57 -17.42
CA ARG A 50 -23.44 -18.60 -16.79
C ARG A 50 -22.20 -17.94 -16.21
N PHE A 51 -21.71 -18.47 -15.10
CA PHE A 51 -20.57 -17.92 -14.37
C PHE A 51 -19.83 -19.02 -13.61
N SER A 52 -18.53 -18.83 -13.41
CA SER A 52 -17.74 -19.68 -12.52
C SER A 52 -17.84 -19.15 -11.08
N THR A 53 -17.47 -19.96 -10.12
CA THR A 53 -17.33 -19.55 -8.71
C THR A 53 -16.23 -20.36 -8.05
N ALA A 54 -15.51 -19.73 -7.14
CA ALA A 54 -14.55 -20.41 -6.29
C ALA A 54 -14.69 -19.94 -4.84
N SER A 55 -14.95 -20.85 -3.91
CA SER A 55 -14.92 -20.59 -2.46
C SER A 55 -13.56 -20.99 -1.89
N VAL A 56 -12.94 -20.10 -1.14
CA VAL A 56 -11.57 -20.23 -0.63
C VAL A 56 -11.58 -20.15 0.88
N ASN A 57 -10.71 -20.89 1.56
CA ASN A 57 -10.47 -20.71 2.99
C ASN A 57 -9.20 -19.88 3.25
N TRP A 58 -9.35 -18.66 3.78
CA TRP A 58 -8.27 -17.77 4.20
C TRP A 58 -7.91 -17.89 5.67
N GLY A 59 -8.74 -18.60 6.44
CA GLY A 59 -8.67 -18.65 7.89
C GLY A 59 -7.51 -19.50 8.38
N ALA A 60 -7.17 -19.31 9.65
CA ALA A 60 -6.13 -20.10 10.30
C ALA A 60 -6.55 -21.57 10.51
N GLY A 61 -7.85 -21.84 10.58
CA GLY A 61 -8.43 -23.17 10.73
C GLY A 61 -8.89 -23.78 9.42
N ARG A 62 -8.88 -25.10 9.33
CA ARG A 62 -9.54 -25.82 8.23
C ARG A 62 -11.07 -25.72 8.37
N TYR A 63 -11.75 -25.56 7.25
CA TYR A 63 -13.18 -25.83 7.17
C TYR A 63 -13.34 -27.35 7.01
N GLU A 64 -13.97 -28.02 7.99
CA GLU A 64 -14.25 -29.44 7.93
C GLU A 64 -15.69 -29.72 8.34
N ILE A 65 -16.42 -30.39 7.47
CA ILE A 65 -17.79 -30.83 7.73
C ILE A 65 -17.92 -32.35 7.59
N ARG A 66 -18.79 -32.91 8.44
CA ARG A 66 -19.00 -34.35 8.60
C ARG A 66 -20.49 -34.67 8.54
N GLY A 67 -20.85 -35.61 7.68
CA GLY A 67 -22.20 -36.16 7.62
C GLY A 67 -22.53 -36.95 8.90
N GLY A 68 -23.71 -36.69 9.45
CA GLY A 68 -24.25 -37.28 10.66
C GLY A 68 -25.49 -38.13 10.39
N GLU A 69 -26.48 -38.02 11.26
CA GLU A 69 -27.74 -38.76 11.15
C GLU A 69 -28.53 -38.36 9.89
N ILE A 70 -29.13 -39.34 9.22
CA ILE A 70 -30.03 -39.14 8.08
C ILE A 70 -31.46 -39.07 8.58
N ILE A 71 -32.14 -37.96 8.29
CA ILE A 71 -33.54 -37.70 8.66
C ILE A 71 -34.34 -37.48 7.37
N GLY A 72 -35.07 -38.52 6.95
CA GLY A 72 -35.80 -38.50 5.68
C GLY A 72 -34.84 -38.42 4.49
N ASN A 73 -34.95 -37.38 3.67
CA ASN A 73 -34.11 -37.15 2.50
C ASN A 73 -32.90 -36.24 2.76
N SER A 74 -32.71 -35.79 4.00
CA SER A 74 -31.67 -34.86 4.41
C SER A 74 -30.77 -35.51 5.45
N GLN A 75 -29.48 -35.16 5.45
CA GLN A 75 -28.51 -35.65 6.42
C GLN A 75 -27.95 -34.49 7.23
N VAL A 76 -27.96 -34.61 8.56
CA VAL A 76 -27.40 -33.59 9.46
C VAL A 76 -25.90 -33.44 9.21
N VAL A 77 -25.40 -32.21 9.19
CA VAL A 77 -23.97 -31.91 9.03
C VAL A 77 -23.42 -31.28 10.31
N ARG A 78 -22.26 -31.77 10.74
CA ARG A 78 -21.49 -31.18 11.83
C ARG A 78 -20.19 -30.58 11.32
N GLN A 79 -19.91 -29.33 11.68
CA GLN A 79 -18.60 -28.72 11.49
C GLN A 79 -17.68 -29.14 12.64
N ARG A 80 -16.45 -29.51 12.31
CA ARG A 80 -15.38 -29.71 13.29
C ARG A 80 -14.52 -28.44 13.41
N VAL A 81 -14.40 -27.94 14.63
CA VAL A 81 -13.55 -26.79 14.97
C VAL A 81 -12.31 -27.30 15.70
N TYR A 82 -11.14 -27.05 15.11
CA TYR A 82 -9.85 -27.41 15.68
C TYR A 82 -9.34 -26.30 16.60
N ARG A 83 -8.49 -26.65 17.56
CA ARG A 83 -7.88 -25.71 18.49
C ARG A 83 -6.36 -25.75 18.44
N THR A 84 -5.75 -24.68 18.95
CA THR A 84 -4.28 -24.52 18.99
C THR A 84 -3.54 -25.58 19.81
N ASP A 85 -4.23 -26.32 20.70
CA ASP A 85 -3.67 -27.43 21.47
C ASP A 85 -3.82 -28.81 20.78
N GLY A 86 -4.34 -28.82 19.55
CA GLY A 86 -4.60 -30.05 18.78
C GLY A 86 -5.91 -30.75 19.13
N THR A 87 -6.67 -30.26 20.12
CA THR A 87 -8.02 -30.74 20.39
C THR A 87 -9.02 -30.20 19.37
N PHE A 88 -10.24 -30.74 19.38
CA PHE A 88 -11.33 -30.26 18.54
C PHE A 88 -12.67 -30.40 19.25
N TRP A 89 -13.69 -29.77 18.70
CA TRP A 89 -15.09 -29.95 19.08
C TRP A 89 -15.98 -29.85 17.83
N ASP A 90 -17.14 -30.50 17.88
CA ASP A 90 -18.07 -30.56 16.74
C ASP A 90 -19.34 -29.76 17.05
N ARG A 91 -19.80 -28.94 16.11
CA ARG A 91 -21.07 -28.18 16.18
C ARG A 91 -21.99 -28.53 15.02
N LEU A 92 -23.29 -28.28 15.18
CA LEU A 92 -24.24 -28.35 14.06
C LEU A 92 -23.92 -27.23 13.07
N ALA A 93 -23.92 -27.55 11.77
CA ALA A 93 -23.59 -26.59 10.73
C ALA A 93 -24.51 -26.65 9.50
N GLY A 94 -25.50 -27.54 9.43
CA GLY A 94 -26.45 -27.55 8.31
C GLY A 94 -26.85 -28.96 7.91
N THR A 95 -27.12 -29.15 6.62
CA THR A 95 -27.56 -30.43 6.07
C THR A 95 -26.89 -30.77 4.73
N PHE A 96 -26.82 -32.07 4.45
CA PHE A 96 -26.50 -32.63 3.16
C PHE A 96 -27.78 -33.14 2.48
N THR A 97 -27.90 -32.89 1.18
CA THR A 97 -28.91 -33.51 0.31
C THR A 97 -28.24 -34.27 -0.84
N TYR A 98 -28.73 -35.48 -1.16
CA TYR A 98 -28.23 -36.24 -2.31
C TYR A 98 -28.76 -35.66 -3.62
N HIS A 99 -27.88 -35.31 -4.56
CA HIS A 99 -28.22 -34.78 -5.87
C HIS A 99 -28.00 -35.84 -6.98
N PRO A 100 -29.06 -36.49 -7.52
CA PRO A 100 -28.92 -37.54 -8.52
C PRO A 100 -28.22 -37.11 -9.82
N GLN A 101 -28.39 -35.84 -10.21
CA GLN A 101 -27.75 -35.27 -11.41
C GLN A 101 -26.23 -35.22 -11.29
N HIS A 102 -25.69 -35.16 -10.07
CA HIS A 102 -24.25 -35.13 -9.79
C HIS A 102 -23.74 -36.44 -9.18
N GLY A 103 -24.65 -37.31 -8.71
CA GLY A 103 -24.33 -38.64 -8.19
C GLY A 103 -23.74 -38.64 -6.77
N HIS A 104 -23.80 -37.52 -6.03
CA HIS A 104 -23.22 -37.37 -4.70
C HIS A 104 -24.00 -36.38 -3.81
N ILE A 105 -23.59 -36.27 -2.53
CA ILE A 105 -24.23 -35.37 -1.54
C ILE A 105 -23.64 -33.96 -1.59
N HIS A 106 -24.49 -32.96 -1.43
CA HIS A 106 -24.16 -31.54 -1.41
C HIS A 106 -24.53 -30.91 -0.08
N PHE A 107 -23.68 -30.02 0.44
CA PHE A 107 -24.01 -29.12 1.54
C PHE A 107 -25.05 -28.12 1.05
N ASP A 108 -26.19 -28.09 1.74
CA ASP A 108 -27.31 -27.24 1.38
C ASP A 108 -26.99 -25.77 1.71
N ASN A 109 -27.49 -24.84 0.89
CA ASN A 109 -27.32 -23.40 1.06
C ASN A 109 -25.86 -22.93 1.21
N TRP A 110 -24.91 -23.58 0.53
CA TRP A 110 -23.51 -23.15 0.53
C TRP A 110 -23.30 -21.78 -0.09
N THR A 111 -23.94 -21.47 -1.23
CA THR A 111 -23.71 -20.18 -1.91
C THR A 111 -24.95 -19.70 -2.65
N GLN A 112 -25.30 -18.43 -2.50
CA GLN A 112 -26.42 -17.80 -3.21
C GLN A 112 -25.92 -16.80 -4.23
N PHE A 113 -26.45 -16.87 -5.45
CA PHE A 113 -26.11 -15.94 -6.53
C PHE A 113 -27.30 -15.07 -6.91
N LYS A 114 -27.05 -13.77 -7.07
CA LYS A 114 -28.06 -12.76 -7.42
C LYS A 114 -27.52 -11.85 -8.50
N LEU A 115 -28.42 -11.42 -9.39
CA LEU A 115 -28.18 -10.29 -10.25
C LEU A 115 -28.86 -9.06 -9.63
N ARG A 116 -28.13 -7.95 -9.50
CA ARG A 116 -28.65 -6.71 -8.88
C ARG A 116 -28.42 -5.50 -9.75
N GLN A 117 -29.29 -4.51 -9.61
CA GLN A 117 -29.12 -3.23 -10.31
C GLN A 117 -27.86 -2.52 -9.85
N VAL A 118 -27.14 -1.89 -10.79
CA VAL A 118 -26.13 -0.86 -10.47
C VAL A 118 -26.85 0.48 -10.37
N THR A 119 -26.75 1.16 -9.24
CA THR A 119 -27.33 2.50 -9.07
C THR A 119 -26.32 3.58 -9.43
N VAL A 120 -26.77 4.85 -9.44
CA VAL A 120 -25.89 6.01 -9.59
C VAL A 120 -24.72 5.92 -8.60
N GLY A 121 -23.51 6.22 -9.08
CA GLY A 121 -22.28 6.14 -8.28
C GLY A 121 -21.78 4.71 -8.01
N ASN A 122 -22.12 3.74 -8.87
CA ASN A 122 -21.79 2.31 -8.70
C ASN A 122 -22.38 1.69 -7.41
N GLY A 123 -23.52 2.19 -6.91
CA GLY A 123 -24.17 1.57 -5.75
C GLY A 123 -24.86 0.24 -6.06
N VAL A 124 -25.26 -0.49 -5.01
CA VAL A 124 -25.95 -1.79 -5.12
C VAL A 124 -27.45 -1.60 -4.94
N GLY A 125 -28.22 -1.92 -5.98
CA GLY A 125 -29.67 -1.77 -6.01
C GLY A 125 -30.45 -3.06 -5.75
N ASN A 126 -31.69 -3.10 -6.26
CA ASN A 126 -32.62 -4.22 -6.10
C ASN A 126 -32.11 -5.48 -6.79
N ILE A 127 -32.52 -6.64 -6.27
CA ILE A 127 -32.34 -7.94 -6.92
C ILE A 127 -33.28 -7.99 -8.14
N VAL A 128 -32.75 -8.35 -9.31
CA VAL A 128 -33.50 -8.47 -10.56
C VAL A 128 -33.63 -9.92 -11.03
N ALA A 129 -32.70 -10.79 -10.62
CA ALA A 129 -32.75 -12.23 -10.86
C ALA A 129 -31.96 -12.98 -9.78
N THR A 130 -32.23 -14.28 -9.61
CA THR A 130 -31.57 -15.14 -8.60
C THR A 130 -31.25 -16.48 -9.22
N GLY A 131 -30.07 -17.01 -8.90
CA GLY A 131 -29.59 -18.31 -9.37
C GLY A 131 -30.26 -19.45 -8.61
N ALA A 132 -30.45 -20.59 -9.28
CA ALA A 132 -31.13 -21.74 -8.70
C ALA A 132 -30.21 -22.68 -7.91
N LYS A 133 -28.91 -22.69 -8.21
CA LYS A 133 -27.94 -23.58 -7.55
C LYS A 133 -27.42 -22.97 -6.27
N THR A 134 -27.81 -23.56 -5.14
CA THR A 134 -27.38 -23.12 -3.81
C THR A 134 -26.58 -24.16 -3.04
N SER A 135 -26.59 -25.43 -3.46
CA SER A 135 -25.93 -26.55 -2.77
C SER A 135 -24.70 -27.07 -3.55
N PHE A 136 -23.67 -27.46 -2.80
CA PHE A 136 -22.35 -27.80 -3.35
C PHE A 136 -21.71 -28.98 -2.60
N CYS A 137 -20.97 -29.83 -3.31
CA CYS A 137 -19.95 -30.67 -2.68
C CYS A 137 -18.68 -29.85 -2.50
N ILE A 138 -18.09 -29.84 -1.30
CA ILE A 138 -16.94 -29.02 -0.93
C ILE A 138 -15.65 -29.85 -0.91
N LEU A 139 -14.75 -29.55 -1.84
CA LEU A 139 -13.45 -30.23 -1.92
C LEU A 139 -12.32 -29.31 -2.41
N GLU A 140 -11.10 -29.80 -2.26
CA GLU A 140 -9.88 -29.08 -2.62
C GLU A 140 -9.54 -29.28 -4.10
N LEU A 141 -9.69 -28.22 -4.91
CA LEU A 141 -9.48 -28.27 -6.36
C LEU A 141 -8.33 -27.39 -6.85
N ARG A 142 -8.05 -26.27 -6.19
CA ARG A 142 -6.97 -25.33 -6.57
C ARG A 142 -6.34 -24.70 -5.35
N HIS A 143 -5.05 -24.38 -5.46
CA HIS A 143 -4.33 -23.56 -4.49
C HIS A 143 -4.65 -22.08 -4.75
N ALA A 144 -5.25 -21.41 -3.76
CA ALA A 144 -5.38 -19.96 -3.75
C ALA A 144 -4.12 -19.31 -3.15
N ASP A 145 -3.64 -19.83 -2.02
CA ASP A 145 -2.38 -19.40 -1.39
C ASP A 145 -1.73 -20.57 -0.64
N SER A 146 -0.61 -21.06 -1.17
CA SER A 146 0.12 -22.18 -0.56
C SER A 146 1.01 -21.78 0.62
N SER A 147 1.13 -20.48 0.90
CA SER A 147 1.96 -19.95 1.99
C SER A 147 1.26 -19.92 3.35
N LEU A 148 -0.08 -20.07 3.37
CA LEU A 148 -0.85 -20.00 4.62
C LEU A 148 -0.51 -21.16 5.58
N PRO A 149 -0.39 -20.88 6.89
CA PRO A 149 -0.23 -21.93 7.90
C PRO A 149 -1.38 -22.95 7.84
N GLY A 150 -1.06 -24.24 7.96
CA GLY A 150 -2.05 -25.31 7.91
C GLY A 150 -2.45 -25.78 6.50
N HIS A 151 -1.93 -25.15 5.44
CA HIS A 151 -2.20 -25.52 4.04
C HIS A 151 -1.96 -27.00 3.72
N ASN A 152 -0.95 -27.60 4.39
CA ASN A 152 -0.54 -28.98 4.19
C ASN A 152 -0.99 -29.94 5.31
N ASP A 153 -1.75 -29.47 6.30
CA ASP A 153 -2.09 -30.29 7.46
C ASP A 153 -3.12 -31.36 7.10
N PRO A 154 -2.88 -32.66 7.38
CA PRO A 154 -3.85 -33.71 7.08
C PRO A 154 -5.11 -33.65 7.96
N PRO A 155 -6.26 -34.17 7.48
CA PRO A 155 -6.49 -34.75 6.15
C PRO A 155 -6.69 -33.66 5.08
N GLY A 156 -6.40 -34.01 3.82
CA GLY A 156 -6.92 -33.26 2.67
C GLY A 156 -8.33 -33.72 2.29
N TYR A 157 -9.07 -32.89 1.56
CA TYR A 157 -10.48 -33.12 1.24
C TYR A 157 -10.67 -33.28 -0.27
N THR A 158 -10.76 -34.53 -0.74
CA THR A 158 -10.75 -34.86 -2.18
C THR A 158 -11.98 -35.65 -2.63
N SER A 159 -13.03 -35.72 -1.81
CA SER A 159 -14.20 -36.56 -2.06
C SER A 159 -15.51 -35.86 -1.70
N CYS A 160 -16.54 -36.05 -2.53
CA CYS A 160 -17.93 -35.65 -2.23
C CYS A 160 -18.66 -36.63 -1.30
N GLY A 161 -17.91 -37.24 -0.39
CA GLY A 161 -18.39 -38.21 0.57
C GLY A 161 -18.83 -37.56 1.88
N GLN A 162 -18.75 -38.34 2.94
CA GLN A 162 -19.18 -37.95 4.29
C GLN A 162 -18.25 -36.96 4.99
N LEU A 163 -17.03 -36.77 4.47
CA LEU A 163 -16.04 -35.82 4.95
C LEU A 163 -15.70 -34.87 3.80
N GLN A 164 -16.02 -33.59 3.97
CA GLN A 164 -15.82 -32.52 2.99
C GLN A 164 -15.20 -31.31 3.70
N GLY A 165 -14.51 -30.44 2.95
CA GLY A 165 -13.80 -29.33 3.58
C GLY A 165 -12.78 -28.62 2.71
N LEU A 166 -12.13 -27.61 3.30
CA LEU A 166 -11.07 -26.80 2.72
C LEU A 166 -10.00 -26.50 3.77
N ARG A 167 -8.76 -26.93 3.52
CA ARG A 167 -7.61 -26.44 4.30
C ARG A 167 -7.31 -24.97 3.99
N PRO A 168 -6.62 -24.25 4.89
CA PRO A 168 -6.16 -22.90 4.63
C PRO A 168 -5.47 -22.79 3.26
N GLY A 169 -5.87 -21.81 2.46
CA GLY A 169 -5.32 -21.53 1.13
C GLY A 169 -5.78 -22.46 0.01
N TRP A 170 -6.70 -23.38 0.26
CA TRP A 170 -7.35 -24.18 -0.77
C TRP A 170 -8.70 -23.60 -1.19
N SER A 171 -9.08 -23.86 -2.43
CA SER A 171 -10.37 -23.47 -2.98
C SER A 171 -11.09 -24.61 -3.67
N ASP A 172 -12.42 -24.60 -3.53
CA ASP A 172 -13.35 -25.39 -4.32
C ASP A 172 -13.85 -24.54 -5.49
N ILE A 173 -13.89 -25.11 -6.71
CA ILE A 173 -14.20 -24.37 -7.95
C ILE A 173 -15.29 -25.07 -8.73
N TYR A 174 -16.31 -24.31 -9.09
CA TYR A 174 -17.39 -24.74 -9.97
C TYR A 174 -17.39 -23.86 -11.22
N GLY A 175 -16.96 -24.42 -12.35
CA GLY A 175 -16.84 -23.68 -13.61
C GLY A 175 -18.19 -23.36 -14.28
N ALA A 176 -18.23 -22.31 -15.08
CA ALA A 176 -19.41 -21.79 -15.78
C ALA A 176 -20.08 -22.78 -16.75
N SER A 177 -19.39 -23.87 -17.13
CA SER A 177 -19.96 -24.94 -17.95
C SER A 177 -20.82 -25.93 -17.14
N LEU A 178 -20.67 -25.97 -15.82
CA LEU A 178 -21.29 -26.95 -14.95
C LEU A 178 -22.80 -26.75 -14.82
N PHE A 179 -23.53 -27.85 -14.71
CA PHE A 179 -24.99 -27.83 -14.53
C PHE A 179 -25.39 -27.02 -13.28
N GLY A 180 -26.37 -26.14 -13.44
CA GLY A 180 -26.90 -25.22 -12.44
C GLY A 180 -26.09 -23.94 -12.22
N GLN A 181 -24.89 -23.80 -12.82
CA GLN A 181 -24.12 -22.54 -12.78
C GLN A 181 -24.70 -21.51 -13.76
N VAL A 182 -25.93 -21.07 -13.48
CA VAL A 182 -26.69 -20.16 -14.34
C VAL A 182 -27.72 -19.34 -13.57
N ILE A 183 -27.88 -18.07 -13.96
CA ILE A 183 -29.03 -17.22 -13.64
C ILE A 183 -29.88 -17.06 -14.90
N ASP A 184 -31.18 -17.38 -14.80
CA ASP A 184 -32.15 -17.11 -15.87
C ASP A 184 -32.34 -15.61 -16.06
N LEU A 185 -32.16 -15.12 -17.30
CA LEU A 185 -32.30 -13.72 -17.68
C LEU A 185 -33.66 -13.40 -18.32
N THR A 186 -34.64 -14.29 -18.20
CA THR A 186 -36.01 -14.04 -18.68
C THR A 186 -36.56 -12.77 -18.05
N GLY A 187 -36.88 -11.79 -18.91
CA GLY A 187 -37.39 -10.48 -18.47
C GLY A 187 -36.33 -9.52 -17.92
N VAL A 188 -35.06 -9.89 -17.89
CA VAL A 188 -33.95 -9.00 -17.51
C VAL A 188 -33.56 -8.14 -18.72
N PRO A 189 -33.71 -6.80 -18.64
CA PRO A 189 -33.29 -5.89 -19.72
C PRO A 189 -31.78 -5.88 -19.92
N ASP A 190 -31.34 -5.42 -21.09
CA ASP A 190 -29.92 -5.16 -21.34
C ASP A 190 -29.42 -4.00 -20.44
N GLY A 191 -28.18 -4.10 -19.96
CA GLY A 191 -27.60 -3.15 -19.01
C GLY A 191 -26.42 -3.72 -18.21
N ILE A 192 -25.83 -2.90 -17.35
CA ILE A 192 -24.78 -3.32 -16.41
C ILE A 192 -25.41 -3.63 -15.05
N TYR A 193 -25.05 -4.78 -14.49
CA TYR A 193 -25.57 -5.31 -13.24
C TYR A 193 -24.43 -5.74 -12.32
N TRP A 194 -24.70 -5.82 -11.02
CA TRP A 194 -23.84 -6.56 -10.09
C TRP A 194 -24.22 -8.04 -10.16
N LEU A 195 -23.27 -8.91 -10.49
CA LEU A 195 -23.33 -10.33 -10.16
C LEU A 195 -22.80 -10.48 -8.72
N GLU A 196 -23.71 -10.81 -7.80
CA GLU A 196 -23.46 -10.96 -6.37
C GLU A 196 -23.44 -12.45 -6.03
N GLY A 197 -22.37 -12.90 -5.36
CA GLY A 197 -22.30 -14.21 -4.72
C GLY A 197 -22.13 -14.04 -3.21
N THR A 198 -22.90 -14.79 -2.43
CA THR A 198 -22.76 -14.87 -0.96
C THR A 198 -22.55 -16.31 -0.57
N VAL A 199 -21.37 -16.63 -0.02
CA VAL A 199 -21.10 -17.95 0.60
C VAL A 199 -21.64 -17.96 2.04
N ASP A 200 -22.12 -19.11 2.49
CA ASP A 200 -22.80 -19.28 3.78
C ASP A 200 -23.84 -18.18 4.11
N PRO A 201 -24.83 -17.93 3.23
CA PRO A 201 -25.79 -16.83 3.39
C PRO A 201 -26.66 -16.93 4.64
N ASP A 202 -26.80 -18.12 5.22
CA ASP A 202 -27.60 -18.37 6.42
C ASP A 202 -26.75 -18.35 7.71
N ASN A 203 -25.43 -18.13 7.59
CA ASN A 203 -24.47 -18.12 8.70
C ASN A 203 -24.54 -19.42 9.53
N PHE A 204 -24.39 -20.55 8.85
CA PHE A 204 -24.36 -21.85 9.50
C PHE A 204 -22.95 -22.38 9.75
N VAL A 205 -21.95 -21.93 9.00
CA VAL A 205 -20.53 -22.18 9.26
C VAL A 205 -20.08 -21.23 10.37
N LEU A 206 -19.20 -21.69 11.25
CA LEU A 206 -18.54 -20.81 12.20
C LEU A 206 -17.23 -20.35 11.59
N GLU A 207 -17.11 -19.06 11.32
CA GLU A 207 -15.97 -18.44 10.65
C GLU A 207 -15.27 -17.42 11.55
N SER A 208 -14.03 -17.06 11.21
CA SER A 208 -13.33 -15.96 11.90
C SER A 208 -13.79 -14.58 11.45
N ASP A 209 -14.33 -14.46 10.24
CA ASP A 209 -14.88 -13.22 9.68
C ASP A 209 -16.17 -13.53 8.90
N GLU A 210 -17.30 -13.04 9.40
CA GLU A 210 -18.63 -13.20 8.79
C GLU A 210 -19.00 -12.01 7.87
N THR A 211 -18.08 -11.05 7.70
CA THR A 211 -18.33 -9.78 7.01
C THR A 211 -17.85 -9.77 5.57
N ASN A 212 -17.09 -10.77 5.15
CA ASN A 212 -16.45 -10.86 3.83
C ASN A 212 -17.09 -11.91 2.89
N ASN A 213 -18.12 -12.63 3.35
CA ASN A 213 -18.79 -13.71 2.62
C ASN A 213 -19.46 -13.28 1.30
N THR A 214 -19.69 -11.98 1.10
CA THR A 214 -20.36 -11.46 -0.10
C THR A 214 -19.41 -10.73 -1.03
N VAL A 215 -19.33 -11.21 -2.27
CA VAL A 215 -18.52 -10.64 -3.35
C VAL A 215 -19.41 -10.19 -4.50
N ARG A 216 -19.00 -9.12 -5.20
CA ARG A 216 -19.72 -8.59 -6.36
C ARG A 216 -18.75 -8.22 -7.47
N VAL A 217 -19.13 -8.56 -8.70
CA VAL A 217 -18.48 -8.08 -9.93
C VAL A 217 -19.52 -7.45 -10.84
N GLN A 218 -19.14 -6.45 -11.63
CA GLN A 218 -20.07 -5.92 -12.63
C GLN A 218 -20.11 -6.86 -13.84
N VAL A 219 -21.30 -7.03 -14.43
CA VAL A 219 -21.52 -7.79 -15.66
C VAL A 219 -22.46 -7.01 -16.59
N ALA A 220 -22.08 -6.89 -17.86
CA ALA A 220 -22.85 -6.25 -18.91
C ALA A 220 -23.65 -7.30 -19.68
N ILE A 221 -24.97 -7.12 -19.73
CA ILE A 221 -25.90 -7.96 -20.49
C ILE A 221 -26.37 -7.16 -21.70
N GLY A 222 -26.21 -7.74 -22.89
CA GLY A 222 -26.66 -7.12 -24.14
C GLY A 222 -25.52 -6.84 -25.12
N PRO A 223 -25.79 -6.09 -26.19
CA PRO A 223 -24.77 -5.70 -27.17
C PRO A 223 -23.75 -4.75 -26.54
N ILE A 224 -22.51 -4.86 -27.01
CA ILE A 224 -21.40 -4.05 -26.52
C ILE A 224 -21.34 -2.77 -27.38
N PRO A 225 -21.41 -1.58 -26.78
CA PRO A 225 -21.21 -0.33 -27.50
C PRO A 225 -19.83 -0.27 -28.18
N THR A 226 -19.66 0.64 -29.12
CA THR A 226 -18.32 0.98 -29.61
C THR A 226 -17.58 1.78 -28.53
N ALA A 227 -16.35 1.39 -28.22
CA ALA A 227 -15.47 2.13 -27.33
C ALA A 227 -15.13 3.51 -27.93
N VAL A 228 -14.96 4.50 -27.08
CA VAL A 228 -14.68 5.89 -27.44
C VAL A 228 -13.56 6.37 -26.53
N PRO A 229 -12.55 7.11 -27.03
CA PRO A 229 -11.42 7.57 -26.24
C PRO A 229 -11.80 8.17 -24.89
N ASP A 230 -11.14 7.68 -23.86
CA ASP A 230 -11.29 8.16 -22.50
C ASP A 230 -10.43 9.42 -22.22
N ALA A 231 -10.36 9.83 -20.95
CA ALA A 231 -9.69 11.06 -20.57
C ALA A 231 -8.15 10.95 -20.56
N PHE A 232 -7.60 9.74 -20.47
CA PHE A 232 -6.17 9.44 -20.41
C PHE A 232 -5.53 9.32 -21.81
N GLU A 233 -6.36 9.22 -22.84
CA GLU A 233 -5.89 9.20 -24.22
C GLU A 233 -5.19 10.50 -24.65
N ASP A 234 -4.21 10.46 -25.55
CA ASP A 234 -3.51 9.28 -26.10
C ASP A 234 -2.57 8.62 -25.04
N ASN A 235 -2.63 7.29 -24.89
CA ASN A 235 -1.74 6.48 -24.06
C ASN A 235 -1.22 5.18 -24.76
N ASP A 236 -1.21 5.14 -26.10
CA ASP A 236 -0.93 3.96 -26.94
C ASP A 236 0.47 3.33 -26.80
N SER A 237 1.42 4.04 -26.17
CA SER A 237 2.81 3.57 -26.04
C SER A 237 3.54 4.15 -24.83
N MET A 238 4.57 3.43 -24.35
CA MET A 238 5.46 3.93 -23.29
C MET A 238 6.04 5.32 -23.60
N ALA A 239 6.39 5.59 -24.86
CA ALA A 239 6.96 6.89 -25.25
C ALA A 239 5.96 8.04 -25.11
N ILE A 240 4.68 7.79 -25.40
CA ILE A 240 3.60 8.76 -25.23
C ILE A 240 3.41 9.03 -23.74
N VAL A 241 3.31 7.98 -22.93
CA VAL A 241 3.17 8.08 -21.47
C VAL A 241 4.36 8.80 -20.83
N ASP A 242 5.58 8.52 -21.25
CA ASP A 242 6.79 9.19 -20.74
C ASP A 242 6.80 10.69 -21.02
N ALA A 243 6.20 11.14 -22.12
CA ALA A 243 6.09 12.55 -22.46
C ALA A 243 5.00 13.28 -21.64
N ARG A 244 4.11 12.55 -20.96
CA ARG A 244 3.04 13.14 -20.14
C ARG A 244 3.57 13.66 -18.82
N THR A 245 3.05 14.80 -18.39
CA THR A 245 3.38 15.40 -17.10
C THR A 245 2.99 14.45 -15.97
N GLU A 246 3.96 14.08 -15.14
CA GLU A 246 3.78 13.19 -14.00
C GLU A 246 2.72 13.74 -13.03
N GLY A 247 1.73 12.91 -12.66
CA GLY A 247 0.69 13.22 -11.67
C GLY A 247 -0.33 14.29 -12.10
N ALA A 248 -0.27 14.80 -13.32
CA ALA A 248 -1.25 15.76 -13.81
C ALA A 248 -2.64 15.11 -13.95
N PRO A 249 -3.75 15.89 -13.84
CA PRO A 249 -5.09 15.35 -14.07
C PRO A 249 -5.20 14.64 -15.42
N ASN A 250 -5.74 13.42 -15.40
CA ASN A 250 -5.87 12.54 -16.58
C ASN A 250 -4.54 12.23 -17.30
N SER A 251 -3.42 12.23 -16.58
CA SER A 251 -2.13 11.79 -17.11
C SER A 251 -1.97 10.28 -16.92
N PRO A 252 -1.64 9.50 -17.96
CA PRO A 252 -1.28 8.08 -17.80
C PRO A 252 0.08 7.90 -17.08
N ASN A 253 0.85 8.98 -16.91
CA ASN A 253 2.02 9.00 -16.03
C ASN A 253 1.57 9.39 -14.62
N LEU A 254 1.20 8.38 -13.82
CA LEU A 254 0.58 8.55 -12.50
C LEU A 254 1.58 9.01 -11.43
N GLY A 255 2.88 8.89 -11.68
CA GLY A 255 3.93 9.24 -10.72
C GLY A 255 4.04 8.26 -9.55
N LEU A 256 4.41 8.78 -8.38
CA LEU A 256 4.55 7.98 -7.16
C LEU A 256 3.18 7.59 -6.59
N VAL A 257 2.94 6.28 -6.50
CA VAL A 257 1.67 5.74 -5.98
C VAL A 257 1.90 5.18 -4.58
N LEU A 258 1.43 5.94 -3.59
CA LEU A 258 1.57 5.66 -2.14
C LEU A 258 0.29 5.16 -1.50
N ASN A 259 -0.83 5.56 -2.09
CA ASN A 259 -2.17 5.22 -1.65
C ASN A 259 -2.88 4.48 -2.77
N PRO A 260 -3.91 3.68 -2.48
CA PRO A 260 -4.71 3.04 -3.51
C PRO A 260 -5.21 4.04 -4.53
N VAL A 261 -4.95 3.78 -5.81
CA VAL A 261 -5.44 4.56 -6.96
C VAL A 261 -6.46 3.72 -7.69
N GLN A 262 -7.64 4.30 -7.93
CA GLN A 262 -8.67 3.71 -8.78
C GLN A 262 -8.98 4.67 -9.92
N ILE A 263 -8.88 4.18 -11.15
CA ILE A 263 -9.20 4.92 -12.36
C ILE A 263 -10.39 4.22 -13.02
N ASP A 264 -11.51 4.92 -13.01
CA ASP A 264 -12.78 4.45 -13.56
C ASP A 264 -13.02 4.97 -14.97
N ASN A 265 -13.88 4.27 -15.72
CA ASN A 265 -14.35 4.67 -17.05
C ASN A 265 -13.23 4.80 -18.09
N LEU A 266 -12.26 3.89 -18.01
CA LEU A 266 -11.26 3.73 -19.04
C LEU A 266 -11.84 2.94 -20.22
N SER A 267 -11.34 3.15 -21.43
CA SER A 267 -11.80 2.47 -22.64
C SER A 267 -10.64 1.87 -23.42
N MET A 268 -10.89 0.74 -24.08
CA MET A 268 -9.98 0.14 -25.05
C MET A 268 -10.68 0.20 -26.42
N GLU A 269 -10.47 1.29 -27.14
CA GLU A 269 -10.90 1.48 -28.54
C GLU A 269 -9.82 1.13 -29.56
N ASP A 270 -8.59 0.95 -29.10
CA ASP A 270 -7.42 0.59 -29.90
C ASP A 270 -6.83 -0.77 -29.47
N SER A 271 -5.52 -0.85 -29.29
CA SER A 271 -4.81 -2.09 -28.98
C SER A 271 -3.96 -2.03 -27.72
N ASN A 272 -3.71 -0.87 -27.12
CA ASN A 272 -2.86 -0.77 -25.94
C ASN A 272 -3.16 0.47 -25.12
N ASP A 273 -3.36 0.24 -23.82
CA ASP A 273 -3.34 1.34 -22.88
C ASP A 273 -2.13 1.21 -21.97
N TRP A 274 -1.24 2.19 -22.04
CA TRP A 274 -0.06 2.24 -21.20
C TRP A 274 -0.22 3.22 -20.04
N TYR A 275 0.22 2.80 -18.86
CA TYR A 275 0.33 3.65 -17.69
C TYR A 275 1.74 3.52 -17.10
N LYS A 276 2.23 4.61 -16.50
CA LYS A 276 3.52 4.64 -15.81
C LYS A 276 3.30 4.94 -14.34
N VAL A 277 3.95 4.15 -13.49
CA VAL A 277 3.91 4.30 -12.04
C VAL A 277 5.30 4.21 -11.44
N ARG A 278 5.51 4.92 -10.35
CA ARG A 278 6.61 4.66 -9.41
C ARG A 278 6.02 4.01 -8.18
N LEU A 279 6.55 2.86 -7.82
CA LEU A 279 6.10 2.03 -6.70
C LEU A 279 7.25 1.83 -5.72
N HIS A 280 6.90 1.66 -4.46
CA HIS A 280 7.80 1.16 -3.42
C HIS A 280 7.94 -0.36 -3.51
N ALA A 281 8.78 -0.97 -2.65
CA ALA A 281 8.92 -2.42 -2.69
C ALA A 281 7.57 -3.12 -2.45
N GLY A 282 7.29 -4.13 -3.26
CA GLY A 282 6.05 -4.88 -3.20
C GLY A 282 5.99 -5.81 -1.98
N ALA A 283 4.99 -5.63 -1.13
CA ALA A 283 4.68 -6.46 0.02
C ALA A 283 3.55 -7.46 -0.30
N VAL A 284 3.29 -8.39 0.62
CA VAL A 284 2.12 -9.28 0.52
C VAL A 284 0.85 -8.42 0.58
N GLY A 285 -0.10 -8.69 -0.32
CA GLY A 285 -1.37 -7.96 -0.41
C GLY A 285 -1.37 -6.73 -1.32
N SER A 286 -0.22 -6.28 -1.83
CA SER A 286 -0.18 -5.23 -2.86
C SER A 286 -0.34 -5.81 -4.26
N TYR A 287 -1.13 -5.12 -5.10
CA TYR A 287 -1.53 -5.62 -6.41
C TYR A 287 -1.87 -4.50 -7.39
N ILE A 288 -1.82 -4.83 -8.67
CA ILE A 288 -2.45 -4.06 -9.76
C ILE A 288 -3.57 -4.93 -10.31
N GLN A 289 -4.74 -4.35 -10.51
CA GLN A 289 -5.91 -5.05 -10.98
C GLN A 289 -6.60 -4.27 -12.10
N MET A 290 -7.02 -4.98 -13.13
CA MET A 290 -7.96 -4.47 -14.12
C MET A 290 -9.27 -5.27 -14.03
N GLU A 291 -10.40 -4.59 -14.08
CA GLU A 291 -11.72 -5.22 -14.16
C GLU A 291 -12.57 -4.55 -15.24
N SER A 292 -13.35 -5.34 -15.97
CA SER A 292 -14.32 -4.82 -16.93
C SER A 292 -15.68 -5.50 -16.75
N PRO A 293 -16.81 -4.76 -16.81
CA PRO A 293 -18.13 -5.35 -16.77
C PRO A 293 -18.43 -6.23 -17.99
N TYR A 294 -17.70 -6.10 -19.09
CA TYR A 294 -18.00 -6.88 -20.28
C TYR A 294 -17.65 -8.36 -20.06
N LEU A 295 -18.40 -9.24 -20.70
CA LEU A 295 -18.24 -10.68 -20.53
C LEU A 295 -16.98 -11.16 -21.26
N ARG A 296 -16.54 -12.38 -20.96
CA ARG A 296 -15.28 -12.98 -21.41
C ARG A 296 -14.97 -12.97 -22.92
N GLN A 297 -15.95 -12.64 -23.77
CA GLN A 297 -15.72 -12.45 -25.21
C GLN A 297 -14.93 -11.16 -25.53
N ASN A 298 -14.87 -10.22 -24.59
CA ASN A 298 -14.21 -8.92 -24.72
C ASN A 298 -13.09 -8.77 -23.69
N ASP A 299 -12.44 -9.89 -23.46
CA ASP A 299 -11.38 -10.09 -22.49
C ASP A 299 -10.19 -9.16 -22.77
N LEU A 300 -9.75 -8.48 -21.72
CA LEU A 300 -8.56 -7.66 -21.69
C LEU A 300 -7.49 -8.38 -20.87
N ASN A 301 -6.24 -8.26 -21.27
CA ASN A 301 -5.08 -8.78 -20.57
C ASN A 301 -4.29 -7.65 -19.94
N MET A 302 -3.43 -8.00 -18.97
CA MET A 302 -2.55 -7.05 -18.32
C MET A 302 -1.11 -7.56 -18.24
N GLN A 303 -0.17 -6.68 -18.53
CA GLN A 303 1.27 -6.89 -18.35
C GLN A 303 1.88 -5.79 -17.50
N LEU A 304 2.88 -6.16 -16.70
CA LEU A 304 3.70 -5.23 -15.96
C LEU A 304 5.13 -5.30 -16.50
N TYR A 305 5.66 -4.14 -16.88
CA TYR A 305 7.01 -3.96 -17.39
C TYR A 305 7.86 -3.20 -16.38
N ASN A 306 9.15 -3.53 -16.31
CA ASN A 306 10.13 -2.71 -15.58
C ASN A 306 10.60 -1.51 -16.42
N SER A 307 11.41 -0.62 -15.82
CA SER A 307 11.97 0.56 -16.49
C SER A 307 12.83 0.28 -17.72
N ASN A 308 13.29 -0.96 -17.92
CA ASN A 308 14.06 -1.38 -19.09
C ASN A 308 13.18 -1.90 -20.23
N GLY A 309 11.85 -1.83 -20.10
CA GLY A 309 10.90 -2.32 -21.10
C GLY A 309 10.78 -3.85 -21.16
N THR A 310 11.13 -4.56 -20.07
CA THR A 310 10.97 -6.02 -19.96
C THR A 310 9.73 -6.37 -19.15
N VAL A 311 8.91 -7.30 -19.64
CA VAL A 311 7.76 -7.84 -18.88
C VAL A 311 8.29 -8.59 -17.65
N VAL A 312 7.86 -8.16 -16.46
CA VAL A 312 8.20 -8.82 -15.19
C VAL A 312 7.06 -9.71 -14.68
N ARG A 313 5.81 -9.38 -15.01
CA ARG A 313 4.61 -10.16 -14.66
C ARG A 313 3.53 -9.97 -15.71
N SER A 314 2.65 -10.96 -15.83
CA SER A 314 1.48 -10.91 -16.70
C SER A 314 0.28 -11.54 -15.99
N SER A 315 -0.90 -11.02 -16.29
CA SER A 315 -2.18 -11.66 -16.00
C SER A 315 -2.92 -11.74 -17.33
N THR A 316 -3.12 -12.95 -17.83
CA THR A 316 -3.74 -13.19 -19.13
C THR A 316 -4.85 -14.21 -18.97
N GLY A 317 -5.83 -13.86 -18.14
CA GLY A 317 -7.00 -14.69 -17.90
C GLY A 317 -7.78 -14.95 -19.19
N SER A 318 -8.92 -15.61 -19.07
CA SER A 318 -9.86 -15.71 -20.18
C SER A 318 -11.17 -15.02 -19.82
N TYR A 319 -11.11 -14.04 -18.93
CA TYR A 319 -12.24 -13.33 -18.36
C TYR A 319 -11.74 -11.98 -17.85
N ASN A 320 -12.62 -10.98 -17.87
CA ASN A 320 -12.33 -9.56 -17.64
C ASN A 320 -12.01 -9.19 -16.17
N TRP A 321 -11.05 -9.90 -15.60
CA TRP A 321 -10.46 -9.67 -14.30
C TRP A 321 -9.00 -10.10 -14.28
N GLU A 322 -8.11 -9.10 -14.28
CA GLU A 322 -6.68 -9.30 -14.38
C GLU A 322 -6.08 -8.82 -13.08
N ASN A 323 -5.27 -9.65 -12.45
CA ASN A 323 -4.62 -9.30 -11.20
C ASN A 323 -3.15 -9.68 -11.24
N ILE A 324 -2.29 -8.69 -10.96
CA ILE A 324 -0.85 -8.83 -10.85
C ILE A 324 -0.47 -8.51 -9.41
N GLN A 325 -0.04 -9.53 -8.66
CA GLN A 325 0.53 -9.38 -7.33
C GLN A 325 1.89 -8.69 -7.41
N LEU A 326 2.12 -7.70 -6.55
CA LEU A 326 3.36 -6.92 -6.51
C LEU A 326 4.39 -7.50 -5.53
N SER A 327 3.99 -8.39 -4.62
CA SER A 327 4.85 -8.99 -3.60
C SER A 327 6.21 -9.47 -4.16
N GLY A 328 7.30 -8.99 -3.55
CA GLY A 328 8.68 -9.31 -3.93
C GLY A 328 9.23 -8.51 -5.11
N LEU A 329 8.50 -7.57 -5.69
CA LEU A 329 9.06 -6.59 -6.63
C LEU A 329 9.84 -5.50 -5.87
N ALA A 330 10.94 -5.03 -6.45
CA ALA A 330 11.73 -3.93 -5.87
C ALA A 330 11.05 -2.57 -6.10
N ALA A 331 11.38 -1.59 -5.26
CA ALA A 331 11.00 -0.20 -5.50
C ALA A 331 11.54 0.29 -6.85
N GLY A 332 10.75 1.08 -7.57
CA GLY A 332 11.16 1.65 -8.86
C GLY A 332 10.01 2.00 -9.78
N THR A 333 10.38 2.35 -11.02
CA THR A 333 9.44 2.67 -12.09
C THR A 333 8.97 1.40 -12.80
N TYR A 334 7.66 1.29 -12.97
CA TYR A 334 7.00 0.24 -13.74
C TYR A 334 6.02 0.83 -14.75
N TYR A 335 5.76 0.05 -15.81
CA TYR A 335 4.74 0.37 -16.80
C TYR A 335 3.69 -0.72 -16.81
N ILE A 336 2.42 -0.32 -16.78
CA ILE A 336 1.27 -1.21 -16.91
C ILE A 336 0.83 -1.13 -18.36
N ARG A 337 0.58 -2.29 -18.96
CA ARG A 337 -0.02 -2.39 -20.29
C ARG A 337 -1.30 -3.18 -20.18
N VAL A 338 -2.42 -2.55 -20.48
CA VAL A 338 -3.70 -3.24 -20.71
C VAL A 338 -3.87 -3.40 -22.21
N TYR A 339 -4.31 -4.58 -22.67
CA TYR A 339 -4.47 -4.86 -24.10
C TYR A 339 -5.50 -5.95 -24.33
N PRO A 340 -6.26 -5.95 -25.44
CA PRO A 340 -7.26 -6.98 -25.71
C PRO A 340 -6.63 -8.35 -25.96
N SER A 341 -7.26 -9.43 -25.50
CA SER A 341 -6.87 -10.80 -25.88
C SER A 341 -7.30 -11.17 -27.30
N GLY A 342 -8.26 -10.42 -27.86
CA GLY A 342 -8.78 -10.54 -29.22
C GLY A 342 -9.00 -9.18 -29.88
N THR A 343 -10.24 -8.89 -30.29
CA THR A 343 -10.59 -7.60 -30.91
C THR A 343 -10.67 -6.49 -29.85
N GLY A 344 -9.98 -5.38 -30.06
CA GLY A 344 -9.87 -4.23 -29.14
C GLY A 344 -11.10 -3.34 -29.07
N ASN A 345 -12.22 -3.87 -28.60
CA ASN A 345 -13.38 -3.04 -28.28
C ASN A 345 -13.89 -3.36 -26.87
N ASN A 346 -13.46 -2.57 -25.91
CA ASN A 346 -13.96 -2.57 -24.54
C ASN A 346 -14.32 -1.14 -24.11
N PRO A 347 -15.61 -0.76 -24.09
CA PRO A 347 -16.01 0.63 -23.82
C PRO A 347 -15.83 1.10 -22.37
N ARG A 348 -15.51 0.18 -21.45
CA ARG A 348 -15.41 0.49 -20.04
C ARG A 348 -14.60 -0.58 -19.33
N TYR A 349 -13.51 -0.18 -18.71
CA TYR A 349 -12.82 -0.94 -17.68
C TYR A 349 -12.37 0.00 -16.55
N ARG A 350 -11.84 -0.61 -15.49
CA ARG A 350 -11.25 0.08 -14.35
C ARG A 350 -9.85 -0.46 -14.13
N LEU A 351 -8.92 0.43 -13.83
CA LEU A 351 -7.59 0.09 -13.32
C LEU A 351 -7.51 0.46 -11.83
N THR A 352 -7.08 -0.49 -11.00
CA THR A 352 -6.84 -0.30 -9.58
C THR A 352 -5.39 -0.63 -9.27
N ILE A 353 -4.71 0.24 -8.54
CA ILE A 353 -3.34 0.07 -8.08
C ILE A 353 -3.39 0.15 -6.57
N ASN A 354 -3.22 -0.98 -5.91
CA ASN A 354 -3.09 -1.07 -4.46
C ASN A 354 -1.61 -1.24 -4.12
N PRO A 355 -0.88 -0.15 -3.77
CA PRO A 355 0.52 -0.24 -3.42
C PRO A 355 0.70 -0.93 -2.05
N SER A 356 1.94 -1.23 -1.70
CA SER A 356 2.28 -1.65 -0.33
C SER A 356 2.05 -0.49 0.65
N GLU A 357 1.85 -0.79 1.93
CA GLU A 357 1.90 0.24 2.97
C GLU A 357 3.27 0.93 2.96
N ASN A 358 3.28 2.26 3.08
CA ASN A 358 4.49 3.07 3.13
C ASN A 358 4.88 3.35 4.59
N HIS A 359 6.04 2.85 5.03
CA HIS A 359 6.59 3.12 6.35
C HIS A 359 7.51 4.34 6.31
N PRO A 360 7.46 5.23 7.32
CA PRO A 360 8.33 6.38 7.35
C PRO A 360 9.82 6.01 7.25
N PRO A 361 10.61 6.81 6.54
CA PRO A 361 12.04 6.59 6.45
C PRO A 361 12.69 6.72 7.84
N VAL A 362 13.81 6.01 8.07
CA VAL A 362 14.69 6.32 9.21
C VAL A 362 15.72 7.35 8.78
N LEU A 363 15.91 8.39 9.59
CA LEU A 363 16.96 9.39 9.45
C LEU A 363 17.59 9.65 10.81
N VAL A 364 18.92 9.73 10.84
CA VAL A 364 19.71 10.08 12.01
C VAL A 364 20.74 11.12 11.59
N MET A 365 20.64 12.31 12.18
CA MET A 365 21.65 13.35 12.05
C MET A 365 22.82 13.04 13.00
N ASN A 366 24.03 13.07 12.48
CA ASN A 366 25.26 12.81 13.22
C ASN A 366 26.08 14.09 13.43
N GLU A 367 25.97 15.06 12.52
CA GLU A 367 26.64 16.36 12.65
C GLU A 367 25.65 17.52 12.46
N PRO A 368 25.88 18.69 13.12
CA PRO A 368 27.04 19.00 13.99
C PRO A 368 27.11 18.14 15.25
N LEU A 369 28.33 17.80 15.70
CA LEU A 369 28.54 16.97 16.90
C LEU A 369 28.02 17.67 18.15
N ALA A 370 27.76 16.92 19.22
CA ALA A 370 27.24 17.49 20.47
C ALA A 370 28.07 18.68 20.98
N GLY A 371 27.39 19.75 21.38
CA GLY A 371 27.98 21.03 21.75
C GLY A 371 27.53 22.19 20.85
N THR A 372 28.04 23.39 21.12
CA THR A 372 27.83 24.57 20.27
C THR A 372 29.13 24.86 19.52
N HIS A 373 29.05 24.87 18.19
CA HIS A 373 30.17 25.16 17.30
C HIS A 373 30.04 26.60 16.80
N PHE A 374 31.08 27.40 16.99
CA PHE A 374 31.12 28.78 16.54
C PHE A 374 31.65 28.81 15.12
N VAL A 375 30.91 29.45 14.22
CA VAL A 375 31.21 29.48 12.79
C VAL A 375 31.06 30.91 12.30
N GLU A 376 32.09 31.41 11.62
CA GLU A 376 32.08 32.78 11.14
C GLU A 376 31.18 32.92 9.90
N LYS A 377 30.30 33.92 9.96
CA LYS A 377 29.33 34.20 8.90
C LYS A 377 30.04 34.52 7.58
N SER A 378 29.55 33.93 6.49
CA SER A 378 30.00 34.15 5.09
C SER A 378 31.43 33.72 4.76
N LEU A 379 32.27 33.38 5.75
CA LEU A 379 33.65 32.96 5.56
C LEU A 379 33.84 31.45 5.76
N GLU A 380 33.02 30.85 6.62
CA GLU A 380 33.11 29.43 6.95
C GLU A 380 31.83 28.67 6.60
N THR A 381 31.98 27.37 6.42
CA THR A 381 30.88 26.41 6.29
C THR A 381 30.97 25.40 7.41
N PHE A 382 29.85 24.83 7.83
CA PHE A 382 29.83 23.72 8.78
C PHE A 382 29.31 22.43 8.13
N PRO A 383 29.88 21.27 8.49
CA PRO A 383 29.41 20.00 7.99
C PRO A 383 28.12 19.58 8.67
N VAL A 384 27.27 18.95 7.88
CA VAL A 384 26.07 18.25 8.32
C VAL A 384 26.17 16.84 7.74
N VAL A 385 26.07 15.84 8.60
CA VAL A 385 26.25 14.42 8.25
C VAL A 385 25.03 13.67 8.75
N TRP A 386 24.52 12.76 7.93
CA TRP A 386 23.36 11.94 8.26
C TRP A 386 23.54 10.51 7.78
N ASN A 387 22.82 9.60 8.44
CA ASN A 387 22.63 8.23 7.99
C ASN A 387 21.14 7.90 8.06
N GLY A 388 20.68 6.99 7.22
CA GLY A 388 19.28 6.59 7.20
C GLY A 388 19.04 5.43 6.26
N ASN A 389 18.06 4.59 6.58
CA ASN A 389 17.62 3.47 5.76
C ASN A 389 16.10 3.45 5.66
N ASP A 390 15.59 2.78 4.63
CA ASP A 390 14.16 2.63 4.39
C ASP A 390 13.74 1.23 4.78
N PRO A 391 12.68 1.06 5.59
CA PRO A 391 12.06 -0.24 5.78
C PRO A 391 11.60 -0.86 4.45
N ASP A 392 11.13 -0.06 3.51
CA ASP A 392 10.51 -0.47 2.24
C ASP A 392 11.48 -0.36 1.03
N LEU A 393 12.76 -0.09 1.32
CA LEU A 393 13.87 0.03 0.37
C LEU A 393 13.73 1.14 -0.70
N ASP A 394 13.07 2.23 -0.32
CA ASP A 394 12.76 3.32 -1.23
C ASP A 394 13.90 4.32 -1.45
N PRO A 395 13.95 4.97 -2.63
CA PRO A 395 14.76 6.17 -2.82
C PRO A 395 14.33 7.27 -1.85
N LYS A 396 15.28 7.76 -1.07
CA LYS A 396 15.05 8.82 -0.08
C LYS A 396 15.72 10.12 -0.46
N THR A 397 15.08 11.20 -0.07
CA THR A 397 15.70 12.52 -0.01
C THR A 397 15.87 12.98 1.43
N VAL A 398 16.83 13.90 1.63
CA VAL A 398 17.09 14.58 2.89
C VAL A 398 17.13 16.08 2.62
N SER A 399 16.33 16.82 3.38
CA SER A 399 16.29 18.28 3.41
C SER A 399 16.84 18.79 4.72
N ILE A 400 17.67 19.85 4.69
CA ILE A 400 18.24 20.45 5.90
C ILE A 400 17.51 21.75 6.23
N LEU A 401 17.04 21.84 7.47
CA LEU A 401 16.34 22.97 8.04
C LEU A 401 17.16 23.55 9.22
N ARG A 402 16.87 24.79 9.57
CA ARG A 402 17.40 25.49 10.75
C ARG A 402 16.28 26.00 11.64
N SER A 403 16.52 26.08 12.94
CA SER A 403 15.57 26.62 13.93
C SER A 403 16.29 27.37 15.04
N ARG A 404 15.63 28.37 15.62
CA ARG A 404 16.08 29.01 16.87
C ARG A 404 15.75 28.19 18.11
N GLU A 405 14.82 27.25 18.00
CA GLU A 405 14.34 26.43 19.13
C GLU A 405 14.55 24.95 18.84
N PHE A 406 15.32 24.28 19.71
CA PHE A 406 15.52 22.84 19.66
C PHE A 406 14.26 22.09 20.09
N GLY A 407 13.95 20.99 19.39
CA GLY A 407 12.85 20.09 19.74
C GLY A 407 11.49 20.50 19.18
N ASN A 408 11.37 21.70 18.59
CA ASN A 408 10.14 22.17 17.96
C ASN A 408 10.30 22.24 16.43
N ALA A 409 10.03 21.12 15.74
CA ALA A 409 10.19 21.02 14.29
C ALA A 409 9.24 21.95 13.50
N GLY A 410 8.12 22.36 14.09
CA GLY A 410 7.16 23.28 13.45
C GLY A 410 7.66 24.71 13.28
N LEU A 411 8.76 25.08 13.95
CA LEU A 411 9.42 26.39 13.80
C LEU A 411 10.65 26.33 12.89
N ALA A 412 11.02 25.14 12.41
CA ALA A 412 12.20 24.98 11.56
C ALA A 412 11.91 25.47 10.14
N GLU A 413 12.84 26.20 9.56
CA GLU A 413 12.77 26.74 8.19
C GLU A 413 13.81 26.07 7.28
N PRO A 414 13.50 25.82 5.99
CA PRO A 414 14.46 25.26 5.05
C PRO A 414 15.68 26.17 4.86
N ILE A 415 16.87 25.56 4.78
CA ILE A 415 18.07 26.26 4.32
C ILE A 415 18.05 26.22 2.79
N PRO A 416 17.98 27.36 2.08
CA PRO A 416 17.94 27.37 0.62
C PRO A 416 19.11 26.64 -0.02
N GLY A 417 18.83 25.77 -0.99
CA GLY A 417 19.84 24.99 -1.72
C GLY A 417 20.19 23.63 -1.10
N TYR A 418 19.62 23.30 0.06
CA TYR A 418 19.86 22.04 0.78
C TYR A 418 18.58 21.23 0.97
N GLN A 419 17.64 21.35 0.03
CA GLN A 419 16.42 20.55 -0.03
C GLN A 419 16.58 19.33 -0.94
N ASP A 420 15.89 18.25 -0.60
CA ASP A 420 15.67 17.05 -1.41
C ASP A 420 16.95 16.36 -1.94
N MET A 421 18.05 16.43 -1.18
CA MET A 421 19.31 15.79 -1.54
C MET A 421 19.19 14.26 -1.43
N PRO A 422 19.83 13.46 -2.30
CA PRO A 422 19.81 12.01 -2.16
C PRO A 422 20.35 11.56 -0.80
N ASN A 423 19.64 10.70 -0.07
CA ASN A 423 20.10 10.20 1.23
C ASN A 423 21.49 9.53 1.13
N ALA A 424 21.79 8.87 0.00
CA ALA A 424 23.07 8.25 -0.28
C ALA A 424 24.27 9.22 -0.31
N GLN A 425 24.02 10.53 -0.43
CA GLN A 425 25.06 11.55 -0.31
C GLN A 425 25.67 11.60 1.10
N GLY A 426 24.88 11.31 2.14
CA GLY A 426 25.29 11.16 3.54
C GLY A 426 25.84 12.40 4.24
N SER A 427 26.12 13.49 3.51
CA SER A 427 26.66 14.73 4.07
C SER A 427 26.49 15.93 3.15
N ALA A 428 26.51 17.13 3.73
CA ALA A 428 26.56 18.41 3.04
C ALA A 428 27.32 19.45 3.89
N ASN A 429 28.03 20.37 3.24
CA ASN A 429 28.63 21.53 3.91
C ASN A 429 27.71 22.74 3.71
N ILE A 430 27.24 23.31 4.82
CA ILE A 430 26.25 24.38 4.84
C ILE A 430 26.93 25.74 4.80
N ASN A 431 26.53 26.58 3.83
CA ASN A 431 26.95 27.97 3.76
C ASN A 431 26.23 28.82 4.81
N THR A 432 26.96 29.72 5.45
CA THR A 432 26.48 30.55 6.56
C THR A 432 26.01 31.95 6.15
N ALA A 433 26.17 32.36 4.89
CA ALA A 433 25.88 33.72 4.44
C ALA A 433 24.44 34.16 4.72
N ASP A 434 23.47 33.26 4.54
CA ASP A 434 22.05 33.52 4.75
C ASP A 434 21.58 33.34 6.20
N PHE A 435 22.50 33.08 7.14
CA PHE A 435 22.15 32.98 8.55
C PHE A 435 22.22 34.35 9.24
N ALA A 436 21.26 34.62 10.12
CA ALA A 436 21.38 35.71 11.08
C ALA A 436 22.31 35.28 12.24
N ASN A 437 22.93 36.25 12.91
CA ASN A 437 23.83 36.00 14.04
C ASN A 437 23.11 35.27 15.19
N GLY A 438 23.89 34.59 16.02
CA GLY A 438 23.43 33.86 17.20
C GLY A 438 23.25 32.36 16.99
N LEU A 439 22.59 31.72 17.96
CA LEU A 439 22.43 30.27 18.05
C LEU A 439 21.39 29.73 17.05
N TRP A 440 21.72 28.60 16.43
CA TRP A 440 20.87 27.82 15.54
C TRP A 440 20.98 26.33 15.83
N HIS A 441 19.84 25.65 15.72
CA HIS A 441 19.72 24.20 15.73
C HIS A 441 19.45 23.70 14.32
N ILE A 442 20.04 22.56 13.97
CA ILE A 442 19.93 21.96 12.64
C ILE A 442 19.00 20.75 12.71
N LEU A 443 18.04 20.70 11.80
CA LEU A 443 17.09 19.61 11.65
C LEU A 443 17.24 19.00 10.27
N GLY A 444 17.42 17.68 10.21
CA GLY A 444 17.26 16.93 8.97
C GLY A 444 15.84 16.41 8.84
N VAL A 445 15.26 16.53 7.65
CA VAL A 445 13.96 15.96 7.28
C VAL A 445 14.21 14.94 6.18
N GLY A 446 13.90 13.67 6.47
CA GLY A 446 14.01 12.57 5.51
C GLY A 446 12.65 12.29 4.89
N SER A 447 12.60 12.09 3.58
CA SER A 447 11.37 11.83 2.83
C SER A 447 11.57 10.69 1.83
N ASP A 448 10.57 9.82 1.70
CA ASP A 448 10.45 8.81 0.63
C ASP A 448 9.47 9.25 -0.48
N GLY A 449 8.86 10.44 -0.33
CA GLY A 449 7.83 11.00 -1.20
C GLY A 449 6.40 10.86 -0.67
N GLY A 450 6.17 10.04 0.36
CA GLY A 450 4.85 9.83 0.99
C GLY A 450 4.82 9.94 2.50
N ALA A 451 5.92 9.64 3.17
CA ALA A 451 6.13 9.82 4.59
C ALA A 451 7.41 10.62 4.85
N GLN A 452 7.40 11.32 5.98
CA GLN A 452 8.54 12.08 6.44
C GLN A 452 8.94 11.66 7.84
N THR A 453 10.23 11.74 8.09
CA THR A 453 10.81 11.66 9.42
C THR A 453 11.66 12.89 9.66
N HIS A 454 11.95 13.19 10.92
CA HIS A 454 12.83 14.28 11.26
C HIS A 454 13.80 13.86 12.36
N SER A 455 15.04 14.31 12.24
CA SER A 455 16.08 14.10 13.24
C SER A 455 16.80 15.42 13.49
N TRP A 456 16.91 15.81 14.75
CA TRP A 456 17.76 16.93 15.14
C TRP A 456 19.22 16.49 15.12
N ALA A 457 20.10 17.40 14.70
CA ALA A 457 21.53 17.20 14.91
C ALA A 457 21.88 17.19 16.41
N PRO A 458 22.91 16.45 16.84
CA PRO A 458 23.33 16.42 18.24
C PRO A 458 23.80 17.78 18.76
N GLY A 459 24.38 18.60 17.90
CA GLY A 459 24.94 19.91 18.20
C GLY A 459 24.13 21.08 17.67
N SER A 460 24.64 22.27 17.99
CA SER A 460 24.14 23.57 17.53
C SER A 460 25.26 24.36 16.89
N ILE A 461 24.90 25.34 16.06
CA ILE A 461 25.84 26.29 15.47
C ILE A 461 25.57 27.67 16.06
N TYR A 462 26.62 28.41 16.40
CA TYR A 462 26.55 29.83 16.72
C TYR A 462 27.19 30.62 15.60
N ILE A 463 26.38 31.41 14.90
CA ILE A 463 26.86 32.28 13.83
C ILE A 463 27.31 33.60 14.43
N TYR A 464 28.55 34.00 14.15
CA TYR A 464 29.10 35.27 14.62
C TYR A 464 29.81 36.00 13.48
N ILE A 465 30.02 37.31 13.69
CA ILE A 465 30.87 38.16 12.84
C ILE A 465 32.00 38.67 13.75
N ARG A 466 33.24 38.60 13.28
CA ARG A 466 34.37 39.18 14.03
C ARG A 466 34.19 40.69 14.16
N GLY A 467 34.34 41.18 15.38
CA GLY A 467 34.17 42.59 15.73
C GLY A 467 32.73 43.04 15.97
N ASP A 468 31.72 42.21 15.71
CA ASP A 468 30.33 42.48 16.11
C ASP A 468 30.14 42.05 17.58
N VAL A 469 30.25 43.01 18.49
CA VAL A 469 30.28 42.78 19.95
C VAL A 469 28.88 42.84 20.55
N ASN A 470 27.95 43.51 19.88
CA ASN A 470 26.56 43.63 20.29
C ASN A 470 25.62 42.58 19.66
N GLU A 471 26.12 41.84 18.68
CA GLU A 471 25.47 40.76 17.94
C GLU A 471 24.25 41.18 17.12
N ASP A 472 24.23 42.43 16.64
CA ASP A 472 23.15 42.93 15.77
C ASP A 472 23.36 42.62 14.28
N GLY A 473 24.50 42.01 13.92
CA GLY A 473 24.81 41.59 12.56
C GLY A 473 25.69 42.57 11.79
N HIS A 474 26.09 43.68 12.41
CA HIS A 474 26.90 44.73 11.80
C HIS A 474 28.09 45.08 12.70
N VAL A 475 29.19 45.55 12.10
CA VAL A 475 30.33 46.03 12.87
C VAL A 475 30.39 47.54 12.76
N HIS A 476 30.05 48.23 13.84
CA HIS A 476 30.00 49.69 13.88
C HIS A 476 30.58 50.26 15.17
N MET A 477 30.53 51.59 15.31
CA MET A 477 31.24 52.28 16.37
C MET A 477 30.76 51.87 17.78
N ASP A 478 29.50 51.46 17.92
CA ASP A 478 28.96 50.92 19.17
C ASP A 478 29.70 49.64 19.61
N ASP A 479 30.13 48.80 18.67
CA ASP A 479 30.92 47.60 18.96
C ASP A 479 32.32 47.94 19.42
N TYR A 480 32.96 48.91 18.75
CA TYR A 480 34.25 49.42 19.18
C TYR A 480 34.18 49.99 20.60
N GLU A 481 33.17 50.80 20.92
CA GLU A 481 32.98 51.35 22.26
C GLU A 481 32.76 50.26 23.31
N ARG A 482 31.98 49.22 22.97
CA ARG A 482 31.79 48.04 23.83
C ARG A 482 33.08 47.25 24.01
N ALA A 483 33.84 47.01 22.94
CA ALA A 483 35.14 46.33 22.99
C ALA A 483 36.12 47.09 23.90
N VAL A 484 36.22 48.42 23.75
CA VAL A 484 37.05 49.27 24.61
C VAL A 484 36.61 49.18 26.08
N SER A 485 35.31 49.23 26.33
CA SER A 485 34.74 49.08 27.68
C SER A 485 35.10 47.73 28.29
N ILE A 486 34.98 46.63 27.52
CA ILE A 486 35.37 45.28 27.95
C ILE A 486 36.87 45.23 28.24
N TYR A 487 37.71 45.69 27.32
CA TYR A 487 39.17 45.69 27.46
C TYR A 487 39.64 46.41 28.73
N GLN A 488 39.05 47.58 29.02
CA GLN A 488 39.47 48.40 30.15
C GLN A 488 38.87 47.96 31.49
N ARG A 489 37.61 47.51 31.50
CA ARG A 489 36.83 47.37 32.74
C ARG A 489 36.49 45.92 33.07
N LYS A 490 36.44 45.03 32.08
CA LYS A 490 35.98 43.64 32.23
C LYS A 490 36.76 42.67 31.32
N PRO A 491 38.10 42.65 31.34
CA PRO A 491 38.88 41.83 30.40
C PRO A 491 38.59 40.33 30.52
N GLY A 492 38.10 39.87 31.69
CA GLY A 492 37.68 38.48 31.89
C GLY A 492 36.51 38.02 31.01
N LEU A 493 35.70 38.93 30.45
CA LEU A 493 34.63 38.57 29.52
C LEU A 493 35.16 37.96 28.23
N PHE A 494 36.40 38.28 27.83
CA PHE A 494 37.03 37.65 26.68
C PHE A 494 37.09 36.12 26.79
N GLN A 495 37.18 35.56 28.00
CA GLN A 495 37.23 34.10 28.19
C GLN A 495 35.85 33.43 28.15
N THR A 496 34.79 34.20 27.88
CA THR A 496 33.41 33.71 27.83
C THR A 496 32.88 33.72 26.40
N GLU A 497 31.91 32.85 26.14
CA GLU A 497 31.21 32.86 24.86
C GLU A 497 30.12 33.95 24.84
N PRO A 498 29.89 34.61 23.69
CA PRO A 498 30.60 34.43 22.41
C PRO A 498 31.86 35.32 22.27
N TYR A 499 32.18 36.13 23.28
CA TYR A 499 33.21 37.17 23.23
C TYR A 499 34.61 36.69 22.85
N ARG A 500 34.99 35.44 23.15
CA ARG A 500 36.30 34.94 22.73
C ARG A 500 36.49 34.89 21.22
N HIS A 501 35.39 34.78 20.46
CA HIS A 501 35.42 34.73 19.00
C HIS A 501 35.16 36.09 18.37
N THR A 502 34.26 36.89 18.95
CA THR A 502 33.95 38.23 18.40
C THR A 502 35.02 39.28 18.70
N LEU A 503 35.77 39.13 19.81
CA LEU A 503 36.81 40.10 20.21
C LEU A 503 38.23 39.75 19.73
N ASP A 504 38.52 38.50 19.35
CA ASP A 504 39.82 38.07 18.80
C ASP A 504 39.76 38.15 17.28
N VAL A 505 39.89 39.35 16.73
CA VAL A 505 39.66 39.61 15.30
C VAL A 505 40.81 39.05 14.46
N ASP A 506 42.03 39.02 15.01
CA ASP A 506 43.22 38.50 14.33
C ASP A 506 43.52 37.01 14.58
N GLU A 507 42.67 36.32 15.35
CA GLU A 507 42.75 34.88 15.68
C GLU A 507 44.05 34.45 16.37
N ASN A 508 44.69 35.35 17.11
CA ASN A 508 45.93 35.02 17.81
C ASN A 508 45.71 34.37 19.19
N GLY A 509 44.45 34.21 19.60
CA GLY A 509 44.01 33.63 20.88
C GLY A 509 44.01 34.65 22.02
N ARG A 510 44.08 35.95 21.73
CA ARG A 510 44.15 37.02 22.74
C ARG A 510 43.27 38.18 22.32
N PHE A 511 42.83 38.94 23.32
CA PHE A 511 42.18 40.23 23.11
C PHE A 511 43.10 41.36 23.58
N ASP A 512 43.72 42.06 22.62
CA ASP A 512 44.65 43.15 22.88
C ASP A 512 44.37 44.42 22.07
N LYS A 513 45.33 45.35 22.03
CA LYS A 513 45.15 46.64 21.34
C LYS A 513 45.05 46.50 19.83
N ASN A 514 45.62 45.42 19.26
CA ASN A 514 45.51 45.15 17.83
C ASN A 514 44.07 44.81 17.46
N ASP A 515 43.39 43.99 18.26
CA ASP A 515 41.96 43.69 18.06
C ASP A 515 41.11 44.95 18.12
N LEU A 516 41.32 45.80 19.13
CA LEU A 516 40.62 47.09 19.22
C LEU A 516 40.84 47.95 17.97
N PHE A 517 42.06 47.95 17.42
CA PHE A 517 42.37 48.67 16.20
C PHE A 517 41.66 48.06 14.98
N LEU A 518 41.61 46.73 14.86
CA LEU A 518 40.91 46.05 13.77
C LEU A 518 39.39 46.25 13.85
N ILE A 519 38.79 46.16 15.04
CA ILE A 519 37.37 46.47 15.24
C ILE A 519 37.08 47.92 14.84
N LEU A 520 37.94 48.88 15.22
CA LEU A 520 37.81 50.27 14.79
C LEU A 520 37.91 50.42 13.27
N GLN A 521 38.78 49.67 12.60
CA GLN A 521 38.89 49.70 11.15
C GLN A 521 37.61 49.17 10.48
N LEU A 522 37.12 48.01 10.93
CA LEU A 522 35.86 47.42 10.44
C LEU A 522 34.68 48.37 10.64
N ALA A 523 34.57 48.96 11.84
CA ALA A 523 33.53 49.91 12.21
C ALA A 523 33.54 51.22 11.40
N ASN A 524 34.69 51.60 10.81
CA ASN A 524 34.81 52.78 9.95
C ASN A 524 34.62 52.46 8.46
N THR A 525 34.61 51.19 8.07
CA THR A 525 34.39 50.77 6.69
C THR A 525 32.92 50.46 6.36
N ASP A 526 32.12 50.13 7.37
CA ASP A 526 30.66 49.99 7.25
C ASP A 526 30.02 51.39 7.29
N HIS A 527 29.62 51.91 6.13
CA HIS A 527 29.03 53.25 5.97
C HIS A 527 27.53 53.23 5.62
N ASP A 528 26.90 52.06 5.65
CA ASP A 528 25.49 51.87 5.25
C ASP A 528 24.55 51.68 6.45
#